data_AF-A0AAW6X7X5-F1
#
_entry.id   AF-A0AAW6X7X5-F1
#
_cell.length_a   1.000
_cell.length_b   1.000
_cell.length_c   1.000
_cell.angle_alpha   90.00
_cell.angle_beta   90.00
_cell.angle_gamma   90.00
#
_symmetry.space_group_name_H-M   'P 1'
#
loop_
_entity.id
_entity.type
_entity.pdbx_description
1 polymer ?
#
loop_
_entity_poly.entity_id
_entity_poly.type
_entity_poly.pdbx_seq_one_letter_code
_entity_poly.pdbx_strand_id
1 'polypeptide(L)'
;MAVVQEIDAEMDARLAAISASAPDEWSAFAGRCRAYLAMTIEPQVQRILLRDSPSVLGAEHLQASRLQCIASMTNMLQKLMEQRTIATTAPEVLAHLINGGLMDAALWIANQQDEKTALEQALAGLTLLLNGLRPTAA
;
A
#
# COMPACT_ATOMS: atom_id res chain seq x y z
N MET A 1 2.63 1.76 -23.18
CA MET A 1 2.35 0.72 -22.17
C MET A 1 3.62 0.19 -21.50
N ALA A 2 4.80 0.24 -22.12
CA ALA A 2 6.06 -0.20 -21.48
C ALA A 2 6.43 0.61 -20.21
N VAL A 3 6.33 1.94 -20.24
CA VAL A 3 6.72 2.81 -19.12
C VAL A 3 5.89 2.58 -17.85
N VAL A 4 4.62 2.19 -17.98
CA VAL A 4 3.73 1.96 -16.82
C VAL A 4 4.08 0.64 -16.13
N GLN A 5 4.28 -0.42 -16.89
CA GLN A 5 4.68 -1.73 -16.35
C GLN A 5 6.07 -1.67 -15.69
N GLU A 6 6.96 -0.85 -16.22
CA GLU A 6 8.30 -0.65 -15.71
C GLU A 6 8.30 0.10 -14.36
N ILE A 7 7.42 1.09 -14.20
CA ILE A 7 7.26 1.81 -12.93
C ILE A 7 6.50 0.98 -11.89
N ASP A 8 5.48 0.21 -12.27
CA ASP A 8 4.81 -0.74 -11.36
C ASP A 8 5.81 -1.78 -10.84
N ALA A 9 6.64 -2.35 -11.72
CA ALA A 9 7.69 -3.30 -11.34
C ALA A 9 8.78 -2.64 -10.47
N GLU A 10 9.15 -1.38 -10.73
CA GLU A 10 10.09 -0.63 -9.91
C GLU A 10 9.52 -0.33 -8.51
N MET A 11 8.25 0.06 -8.43
CA MET A 11 7.54 0.24 -7.16
C MET A 11 7.50 -1.07 -6.38
N ASP A 12 7.10 -2.17 -7.01
CA ASP A 12 7.09 -3.50 -6.37
C ASP A 12 8.48 -3.94 -5.91
N ALA A 13 9.53 -3.68 -6.71
CA ALA A 13 10.91 -3.98 -6.33
C ALA A 13 11.38 -3.15 -5.12
N ARG A 14 11.07 -1.85 -5.09
CA ARG A 14 11.39 -0.98 -3.95
C ARG A 14 10.64 -1.42 -2.69
N LEU A 15 9.35 -1.75 -2.81
CA LEU A 15 8.54 -2.27 -1.71
C LEU A 15 9.07 -3.62 -1.20
N ALA A 16 9.46 -4.53 -2.09
CA ALA A 16 10.06 -5.80 -1.73
C ALA A 16 11.41 -5.62 -0.99
N ALA A 17 12.25 -4.70 -1.44
CA ALA A 17 13.53 -4.39 -0.79
C ALA A 17 13.34 -3.84 0.63
N ILE A 18 12.38 -2.94 0.82
CA ILE A 18 12.02 -2.39 2.15
C ILE A 18 11.59 -3.53 3.07
N SER A 19 10.69 -4.39 2.61
CA SER A 19 10.25 -5.55 3.39
C SER A 19 11.38 -6.53 3.71
N ALA A 20 12.31 -6.75 2.78
CA ALA A 20 13.46 -7.65 2.98
C ALA A 20 14.49 -7.12 3.99
N SER A 21 14.63 -5.80 4.10
CA SER A 21 15.55 -5.14 5.03
C SER A 21 14.98 -4.92 6.44
N ALA A 22 13.69 -5.21 6.64
CA ALA A 22 13.01 -4.91 7.90
C ALA A 22 13.43 -5.89 9.02
N PRO A 23 13.55 -5.40 10.27
CA PRO A 23 14.00 -6.22 11.40
C PRO A 23 13.00 -7.30 11.82
N ASP A 24 11.72 -7.12 11.47
CA ASP A 24 10.62 -8.01 11.81
C ASP A 24 9.48 -7.87 10.78
N GLU A 25 8.57 -8.84 10.75
CA GLU A 25 7.48 -8.88 9.76
C GLU A 25 6.50 -7.71 9.91
N TRP A 26 6.30 -7.20 11.13
CA TRP A 26 5.44 -6.04 11.35
C TRP A 26 6.06 -4.79 10.76
N SER A 27 7.35 -4.57 11.01
CA SER A 27 8.11 -3.48 10.41
C SER A 27 8.15 -3.61 8.89
N ALA A 28 8.24 -4.83 8.35
CA ALA A 28 8.20 -5.08 6.91
C ALA A 28 6.85 -4.65 6.29
N PHE A 29 5.75 -5.02 6.95
CA PHE A 29 4.39 -4.69 6.53
C PHE A 29 4.08 -3.19 6.66
N ALA A 30 4.29 -2.62 7.84
CA ALA A 30 4.05 -1.21 8.08
C ALA A 30 4.95 -0.32 7.21
N GLY A 31 6.21 -0.74 7.00
CA GLY A 31 7.16 -0.11 6.09
C GLY A 31 6.65 -0.11 4.64
N ARG A 32 6.13 -1.24 4.16
CA ARG A 32 5.53 -1.36 2.81
C ARG A 32 4.36 -0.38 2.64
N CYS A 33 3.42 -0.31 3.58
CA CYS A 33 2.29 0.62 3.51
C CYS A 33 2.71 2.09 3.49
N ARG A 34 3.68 2.46 4.34
CA ARG A 34 4.23 3.83 4.38
C ARG A 34 4.96 4.20 3.10
N ALA A 35 5.77 3.28 2.59
CA ALA A 35 6.54 3.48 1.37
C ALA A 35 5.63 3.66 0.16
N TYR A 36 4.52 2.90 0.09
CA TYR A 36 3.51 3.10 -0.94
C TYR A 36 3.00 4.54 -0.95
N LEU A 37 2.57 5.09 0.19
CA LEU A 37 2.12 6.50 0.26
C LEU A 37 3.25 7.49 -0.04
N ALA A 38 4.48 7.23 0.44
CA ALA A 38 5.61 8.11 0.14
C ALA A 38 5.92 8.19 -1.36
N MET A 39 5.71 7.11 -2.10
CA MET A 39 5.88 7.08 -3.55
C MET A 39 4.81 7.89 -4.28
N THR A 40 3.63 8.15 -3.69
CA THR A 40 2.52 8.83 -4.40
C THR A 40 2.79 10.30 -4.71
N ILE A 41 3.77 10.92 -4.06
CA ILE A 41 4.21 12.29 -4.35
C ILE A 41 5.39 12.33 -5.34
N GLU A 42 5.90 11.16 -5.77
CA GLU A 42 6.93 11.11 -6.80
C GLU A 42 6.29 11.45 -8.16
N PRO A 43 6.84 12.41 -8.93
CA PRO A 43 6.22 12.88 -10.17
C PRO A 43 5.95 11.79 -11.22
N GLN A 44 6.73 10.71 -11.19
CA GLN A 44 6.57 9.55 -12.08
C GLN A 44 5.34 8.70 -11.67
N VAL A 45 5.16 8.46 -10.38
CA VAL A 45 4.04 7.70 -9.80
C VAL A 45 2.74 8.50 -9.87
N GLN A 46 2.80 9.81 -9.65
CA GLN A 46 1.64 10.68 -9.86
C GLN A 46 1.10 10.64 -11.29
N ARG A 47 1.99 10.63 -12.28
CA ARG A 47 1.58 10.56 -13.69
C ARG A 47 0.83 9.28 -14.01
N ILE A 48 1.10 8.20 -13.28
CA ILE A 48 0.40 6.92 -13.36
C ILE A 48 -0.94 7.06 -12.63
N LEU A 49 -0.92 7.32 -11.33
CA LEU A 49 -2.13 7.47 -10.51
C LEU A 49 -3.18 8.46 -11.06
N LEU A 50 -2.73 9.58 -11.65
CA LEU A 50 -3.60 10.65 -12.19
C LEU A 50 -3.98 10.46 -13.67
N ARG A 51 -3.19 9.72 -14.48
CA ARG A 51 -3.60 9.38 -15.87
C ARG A 51 -4.36 8.07 -15.95
N ASP A 52 -4.24 7.21 -14.95
CA ASP A 52 -4.87 5.88 -14.90
C ASP A 52 -6.30 5.94 -14.37
N SER A 53 -7.04 6.93 -14.83
CA SER A 53 -8.49 6.79 -14.92
C SER A 53 -8.78 5.51 -15.72
N PRO A 54 -9.80 4.70 -15.36
CA PRO A 54 -10.15 3.44 -16.03
C PRO A 54 -10.32 3.52 -17.56
N SER A 55 -10.30 4.73 -18.12
CA SER A 55 -10.38 5.05 -19.53
C SER A 55 -9.07 4.89 -20.32
N VAL A 56 -7.89 4.82 -19.69
CA VAL A 56 -6.59 4.90 -20.40
C VAL A 56 -5.76 3.60 -20.37
N LEU A 57 -5.82 2.84 -19.27
CA LEU A 57 -5.23 1.49 -19.18
C LEU A 57 -6.37 0.47 -19.21
N GLY A 58 -6.30 -0.50 -20.13
CA GLY A 58 -7.34 -1.53 -20.26
C GLY A 58 -7.64 -2.17 -18.90
N ALA A 59 -8.93 -2.16 -18.52
CA ALA A 59 -9.41 -2.54 -17.18
C ALA A 59 -8.87 -3.90 -16.67
N GLU A 60 -8.56 -4.83 -17.58
CA GLU A 60 -8.03 -6.16 -17.25
C GLU A 60 -6.61 -6.13 -16.65
N HIS A 61 -5.72 -5.26 -17.15
CA HIS A 61 -4.35 -5.16 -16.61
C HIS A 61 -4.34 -4.53 -15.22
N LEU A 62 -5.16 -3.49 -15.03
CA LEU A 62 -5.33 -2.85 -13.73
C LEU A 62 -5.92 -3.83 -12.70
N GLN A 63 -6.81 -4.72 -13.14
CA GLN A 63 -7.39 -5.75 -12.30
C GLN A 63 -6.37 -6.83 -11.90
N ALA A 64 -5.52 -7.29 -12.84
CA ALA A 64 -4.52 -8.32 -12.56
C ALA A 64 -3.45 -7.84 -11.56
N SER A 65 -2.95 -6.61 -11.73
CA SER A 65 -1.99 -5.99 -10.78
C SER A 65 -2.61 -5.82 -9.39
N ARG A 66 -3.88 -5.36 -9.31
CA ARG A 66 -4.63 -5.30 -8.05
C ARG A 66 -4.73 -6.65 -7.35
N LEU A 67 -5.05 -7.72 -8.09
CA LEU A 67 -5.15 -9.08 -7.52
C LEU A 67 -3.81 -9.57 -6.95
N GLN A 68 -2.70 -9.28 -7.63
CA GLN A 68 -1.36 -9.63 -7.13
C GLN A 68 -0.99 -8.87 -5.85
N CYS A 69 -1.30 -7.57 -5.78
CA CYS A 69 -1.07 -6.77 -4.57
C CYS A 69 -1.87 -7.32 -3.37
N ILE A 70 -3.15 -7.66 -3.60
CA ILE A 70 -4.02 -8.26 -2.58
C ILE A 70 -3.47 -9.61 -2.10
N ALA A 71 -3.04 -10.48 -3.02
CA ALA A 71 -2.47 -11.78 -2.65
C ALA A 71 -1.19 -11.64 -1.82
N SER A 72 -0.29 -10.73 -2.21
CA SER A 72 0.94 -10.45 -1.45
C SER A 72 0.62 -9.92 -0.05
N MET A 73 -0.33 -8.99 0.06
CA MET A 73 -0.73 -8.39 1.33
C MET A 73 -1.42 -9.41 2.24
N THR A 74 -2.26 -10.27 1.67
CA THR A 74 -2.93 -11.38 2.37
C THR A 74 -1.91 -12.30 3.04
N ASN A 75 -0.86 -12.69 2.31
CA ASN A 75 0.20 -13.54 2.84
C ASN A 75 0.96 -12.87 4.01
N MET A 76 1.25 -11.57 3.93
CA MET A 76 1.92 -10.84 5.01
C MET A 76 1.03 -10.77 6.26
N LEU A 77 -0.25 -10.42 6.09
CA LEU A 77 -1.21 -10.34 7.17
C LEU A 77 -1.44 -11.69 7.85
N GLN A 78 -1.52 -12.78 7.08
CA GLN A 78 -1.66 -14.12 7.61
C GLN A 78 -0.50 -14.47 8.55
N LYS A 79 0.75 -14.21 8.14
CA LYS A 79 1.92 -14.50 8.99
C LYS A 79 1.93 -13.67 10.27
N LEU A 80 1.56 -12.39 10.19
CA LEU A 80 1.44 -11.53 11.37
C LEU A 80 0.37 -12.03 12.36
N MET A 81 -0.72 -12.62 11.86
CA MET A 81 -1.76 -13.26 12.68
C MET A 81 -1.24 -14.54 13.32
N GLU A 82 -0.53 -15.39 12.57
CA GLU A 82 0.08 -16.63 13.07
C GLU A 82 1.10 -16.35 14.20
N GLN A 83 1.85 -15.25 14.08
CA GLN A 83 2.79 -14.75 15.09
C GLN A 83 2.12 -13.99 16.24
N ARG A 84 0.80 -13.79 16.19
CA ARG A 84 0.01 -12.99 17.14
C ARG A 84 0.49 -11.55 17.28
N THR A 85 1.15 -11.01 16.26
CA THR A 85 1.59 -9.61 16.20
C THR A 85 0.43 -8.66 15.89
N ILE A 86 -0.61 -9.17 15.24
CA ILE A 86 -1.90 -8.50 15.03
C ILE A 86 -3.06 -9.41 15.47
N ALA A 87 -4.23 -8.82 15.68
CA ALA A 87 -5.45 -9.57 15.93
C ALA A 87 -5.84 -10.44 14.73
N THR A 88 -6.42 -11.62 15.00
CA THR A 88 -6.85 -12.57 13.97
C THR A 88 -8.21 -12.19 13.37
N THR A 89 -8.29 -12.19 12.04
CA THR A 89 -9.52 -12.03 11.26
C THR A 89 -9.35 -12.74 9.91
N ALA A 90 -10.26 -12.54 8.94
CA ALA A 90 -10.06 -13.00 7.57
C ALA A 90 -8.96 -12.15 6.89
N PRO A 91 -7.78 -12.73 6.57
CA PRO A 91 -6.62 -11.96 6.11
C PRO A 91 -6.84 -11.30 4.74
N GLU A 92 -7.57 -11.96 3.84
CA GLU A 92 -7.89 -11.42 2.51
C GLU A 92 -8.83 -10.21 2.59
N VAL A 93 -9.84 -10.27 3.47
CA VAL A 93 -10.75 -9.13 3.70
C VAL A 93 -9.98 -7.93 4.27
N LEU A 94 -9.08 -8.18 5.23
CA LEU A 94 -8.24 -7.13 5.78
C LEU A 94 -7.28 -6.55 4.74
N ALA A 95 -6.72 -7.38 3.84
CA ALA A 95 -5.90 -6.92 2.72
C ALA A 95 -6.68 -5.98 1.79
N HIS A 96 -7.93 -6.32 1.46
CA HIS A 96 -8.79 -5.45 0.66
C HIS A 96 -9.06 -4.10 1.33
N LEU A 97 -9.34 -4.08 2.64
CA LEU A 97 -9.59 -2.85 3.38
C LEU A 97 -8.35 -1.94 3.41
N ILE A 98 -7.19 -2.52 3.72
CA ILE A 98 -5.94 -1.75 3.81
C ILE A 98 -5.52 -1.24 2.42
N ASN A 99 -5.54 -2.10 1.40
CA ASN A 99 -5.20 -1.69 0.04
C ASN A 99 -6.15 -0.61 -0.48
N GLY A 100 -7.46 -0.76 -0.27
CA GLY A 100 -8.46 0.24 -0.64
C GLY A 100 -8.21 1.59 0.03
N GLY A 101 -7.94 1.60 1.35
CA GLY A 101 -7.62 2.81 2.09
C GLY A 101 -6.33 3.49 1.63
N LEU A 102 -5.30 2.70 1.28
CA LEU A 102 -4.05 3.23 0.72
C LEU A 102 -4.27 3.87 -0.65
N MET A 103 -5.05 3.23 -1.53
CA MET A 103 -5.36 3.77 -2.85
C MET A 103 -6.18 5.07 -2.75
N ASP A 104 -7.17 5.12 -1.86
CA ASP A 104 -7.97 6.32 -1.64
C ASP A 104 -7.13 7.47 -1.07
N ALA A 105 -6.27 7.19 -0.08
CA ALA A 105 -5.32 8.16 0.46
C ALA A 105 -4.36 8.70 -0.60
N ALA A 106 -3.86 7.84 -1.50
CA ALA A 106 -3.01 8.24 -2.61
C ALA A 106 -3.71 9.24 -3.54
N LEU A 107 -4.96 8.96 -3.92
CA LEU A 107 -5.78 9.86 -4.73
C LEU A 107 -6.08 11.17 -4.00
N TRP A 108 -6.37 11.11 -2.69
CA TRP A 108 -6.61 12.31 -1.89
C TRP A 108 -5.37 13.21 -1.82
N ILE A 109 -4.16 12.64 -1.60
CA ILE A 109 -2.88 13.37 -1.60
C ILE A 109 -2.66 14.07 -2.94
N ALA A 110 -2.84 13.35 -4.05
CA ALA A 110 -2.60 13.87 -5.40
C ALA A 110 -3.55 15.01 -5.81
N ASN A 111 -4.63 15.25 -5.06
CA ASN A 111 -5.55 16.36 -5.27
C ASN A 111 -5.31 17.55 -4.32
N GLN A 112 -4.31 17.49 -3.44
CA GLN A 112 -3.98 18.60 -2.54
C GLN A 112 -3.02 19.61 -3.19
N GLN A 113 -3.12 20.88 -2.78
CA GLN A 113 -2.19 21.92 -3.22
C GLN A 113 -0.78 21.74 -2.62
N ASP A 114 -0.70 21.23 -1.40
CA ASP A 114 0.54 20.88 -0.72
C ASP A 114 0.57 19.38 -0.43
N GLU A 115 1.08 18.62 -1.40
CA GLU A 115 1.17 17.17 -1.36
C GLU A 115 2.08 16.66 -0.25
N LYS A 116 3.09 17.44 0.17
CA LYS A 116 3.99 17.04 1.25
C LYS A 116 3.27 17.07 2.59
N THR A 117 2.57 18.17 2.86
CA THR A 117 1.73 18.28 4.06
C THR A 117 0.63 17.22 4.06
N ALA A 118 0.00 16.96 2.89
CA ALA A 118 -0.99 15.90 2.75
C ALA A 118 -0.42 14.50 3.04
N LEU A 119 0.77 14.19 2.51
CA LEU A 119 1.46 12.94 2.77
C LEU A 119 1.76 12.76 4.26
N GLU A 120 2.24 13.80 4.95
CA GLU A 120 2.50 13.74 6.39
C GLU A 120 1.23 13.41 7.19
N GLN A 121 0.10 14.03 6.84
CA GLN A 121 -1.21 13.75 7.45
C GLN A 121 -1.67 12.32 7.17
N ALA A 122 -1.53 11.84 5.94
CA ALA A 122 -1.89 10.48 5.56
C ALA A 122 -1.03 9.44 6.29
N LEU A 123 0.28 9.68 6.42
CA LEU A 123 1.19 8.80 7.17
C LEU A 123 0.86 8.76 8.65
N ALA A 124 0.45 9.88 9.25
CA ALA A 124 -0.02 9.92 10.63
C ALA A 124 -1.29 9.09 10.82
N GLY A 125 -2.29 9.26 9.94
CA GLY A 125 -3.53 8.48 9.95
C GLY A 125 -3.30 6.98 9.72
N LEU A 126 -2.46 6.63 8.75
CA LEU A 126 -2.05 5.25 8.49
C LEU A 126 -1.39 4.63 9.72
N THR A 127 -0.52 5.36 10.41
CA THR A 127 0.13 4.88 11.63
C THR A 127 -0.90 4.51 12.71
N LEU A 128 -1.92 5.35 12.91
CA LEU A 128 -2.99 5.09 13.87
C LEU A 128 -3.80 3.84 13.47
N LEU A 129 -4.21 3.73 12.20
CA LEU A 129 -4.96 2.59 11.68
C LEU A 129 -4.20 1.27 11.86
N LEU A 130 -2.92 1.26 11.47
CA LEU A 130 -2.07 0.07 11.60
C LEU A 130 -1.89 -0.32 13.07
N ASN A 131 -1.61 0.65 13.95
CA ASN A 131 -1.49 0.36 15.38
C ASN A 131 -2.77 -0.23 15.99
N GLY A 132 -3.95 0.10 15.46
CA GLY A 132 -5.23 -0.50 15.85
C GLY A 132 -5.37 -1.99 15.50
N LEU A 133 -4.51 -2.53 14.64
CA LEU A 133 -4.48 -3.97 14.33
C LEU A 133 -3.76 -4.78 15.40
N ARG A 134 -2.93 -4.14 16.23
CA ARG A 134 -2.19 -4.83 17.28
C ARG A 134 -3.17 -5.42 18.29
N PRO A 135 -2.85 -6.58 18.91
CA PRO A 135 -3.71 -7.18 19.91
C PRO A 135 -3.98 -6.17 21.02
N THR A 136 -5.26 -5.93 21.32
CA THR A 136 -5.63 -5.22 22.54
C THR A 136 -5.16 -6.08 23.71
N ALA A 137 -4.39 -5.51 24.65
CA ALA A 137 -4.11 -6.19 25.90
C ALA A 137 -5.46 -6.55 26.55
N ALA A 138 -5.68 -7.83 26.81
CA ALA A 138 -6.85 -8.33 27.52
C ALA A 138 -6.83 -7.89 28.99
#